data_AF-A0A955PG48-F1
#
_entry.id   AF-A0A955PG48-F1
#
_cell.length_a   1.000
_cell.length_b   1.000
_cell.length_c   1.000
_cell.angle_alpha   90.00
_cell.angle_beta   90.00
_cell.angle_gamma   90.00
#
_symmetry.space_group_name_H-M   'P 1'
#
loop_
_entity.id
_entity.type
_entity.pdbx_description
1 polymer ?
#
loop_
_entity_poly.entity_id
_entity_poly.type
_entity_poly.pdbx_seq_one_letter_code
_entity_poly.pdbx_strand_id
1 'polypeptide(L)'
;PLWESLLITGSADGCLNEEGQPGLECEVRLYRAEKKVEFQYRIRKKYISEPESVYIAFPFAFPDGKFFYEAQGGIVQPGIDQLPGSSADWHTVQNFVSVRDEEAQAVLISDEIPMVQFGDINLGKWQYIAKVEDPFLFSWVMNNYWTSGFPGVKESEFTWSYHLTSTENTSNSFASRFGWASRTPLTALVSPAGTQTNGDRLASTFEIENPNVLLVNATPTEDGSGIVCHLREVEGKRTEVDFKFRNGETHRIDEVSVLGNTLKENLDSLSLNPFEVKFVRVSTD
;
A
#
# COMPACT_ATOMS: atom_id res chain seq x y z
N PRO A 1 10.66 12.03 -21.65
CA PRO A 1 10.74 11.00 -20.57
C PRO A 1 9.87 11.40 -19.36
N LEU A 2 9.10 10.46 -18.82
CA LEU A 2 8.20 10.69 -17.67
C LEU A 2 8.96 10.87 -16.34
N TRP A 3 10.18 10.36 -16.26
CA TRP A 3 11.11 10.47 -15.14
C TRP A 3 12.54 10.72 -15.61
N GLU A 4 13.40 11.15 -14.69
CA GLU A 4 14.86 11.04 -14.79
C GLU A 4 15.32 9.88 -13.90
N SER A 5 16.47 9.28 -14.22
CA SER A 5 17.00 8.19 -13.40
C SER A 5 18.51 8.18 -13.23
N LEU A 6 18.94 7.56 -12.14
CA LEU A 6 20.32 7.33 -11.76
C LEU A 6 20.48 5.85 -11.41
N LEU A 7 21.38 5.14 -12.11
CA LEU A 7 21.75 3.78 -11.75
C LEU A 7 22.92 3.82 -10.75
N ILE A 8 22.74 3.14 -9.63
CA ILE A 8 23.74 2.95 -8.59
C ILE A 8 24.08 1.46 -8.55
N THR A 9 25.38 1.15 -8.59
CA THR A 9 25.89 -0.20 -8.36
C THR A 9 26.72 -0.21 -7.08
N GLY A 10 26.66 -1.32 -6.35
CA GLY A 10 27.39 -1.47 -5.09
C GLY A 10 27.77 -2.91 -4.84
N SER A 11 28.82 -3.14 -4.05
CA SER A 11 29.19 -4.49 -3.61
C SER A 11 28.23 -4.99 -2.54
N ALA A 12 27.82 -6.25 -2.65
CA ALA A 12 26.96 -6.92 -1.70
C ALA A 12 27.35 -8.40 -1.63
N ASP A 13 27.77 -8.83 -0.44
CA ASP A 13 28.19 -10.21 -0.24
C ASP A 13 27.03 -11.17 -0.52
N GLY A 14 27.36 -12.31 -1.14
CA GLY A 14 26.36 -13.28 -1.56
C GLY A 14 25.45 -12.87 -2.73
N CYS A 15 25.63 -11.68 -3.29
CA CYS A 15 24.84 -11.15 -4.41
C CYS A 15 25.72 -10.90 -5.65
N LEU A 16 25.09 -10.93 -6.82
CA LEU A 16 25.67 -10.61 -8.12
C LEU A 16 24.81 -9.54 -8.82
N ASN A 17 25.45 -8.62 -9.54
CA ASN A 17 24.80 -7.66 -10.43
C ASN A 17 24.41 -8.31 -11.79
N GLU A 18 23.84 -7.55 -12.73
CA GLU A 18 23.43 -8.09 -14.04
C GLU A 18 24.60 -8.68 -14.84
N GLU A 19 25.79 -8.07 -14.71
CA GLU A 19 27.02 -8.52 -15.36
C GLU A 19 27.65 -9.75 -14.69
N GLY A 20 27.05 -10.27 -13.62
CA GLY A 20 27.55 -11.42 -12.87
C GLY A 20 28.74 -11.11 -11.95
N GLN A 21 29.00 -9.83 -11.66
CA GLN A 21 30.01 -9.36 -10.72
C GLN A 21 29.40 -9.25 -9.30
N PRO A 22 30.19 -9.39 -8.22
CA PRO A 22 29.67 -9.24 -6.85
C PRO A 22 29.00 -7.89 -6.62
N GLY A 23 27.69 -7.89 -6.33
CA GLY A 23 27.00 -6.62 -6.12
C GLY A 23 25.47 -6.65 -6.15
N LEU A 24 24.93 -5.44 -6.04
CA LEU A 24 23.53 -5.07 -6.23
C LEU A 24 23.44 -3.90 -7.20
N GLU A 25 22.28 -3.76 -7.83
CA GLU A 25 21.93 -2.61 -8.65
C GLU A 25 20.68 -1.93 -8.09
N CYS A 26 20.68 -0.61 -8.10
CA CYS A 26 19.53 0.21 -7.73
C CYS A 26 19.36 1.34 -8.76
N GLU A 27 18.27 1.34 -9.51
CA GLU A 27 17.87 2.49 -10.30
C GLU A 27 16.97 3.40 -9.45
N VAL A 28 17.42 4.63 -9.22
CA VAL A 28 16.63 5.68 -8.57
C VAL A 28 15.94 6.50 -9.64
N ARG A 29 14.61 6.54 -9.62
CA ARG A 29 13.79 7.31 -10.57
C ARG A 29 13.07 8.46 -9.89
N LEU A 30 13.13 9.62 -10.54
CA LEU A 30 12.47 10.85 -10.11
C LEU A 30 11.42 11.25 -11.14
N TYR A 31 10.14 11.16 -10.75
CA TYR A 31 9.03 11.46 -11.63
C TYR A 31 8.82 12.96 -11.79
N ARG A 32 8.51 13.42 -13.02
CA ARG A 32 8.30 14.86 -13.29
C ARG A 32 6.92 15.36 -12.87
N ALA A 33 5.92 14.50 -12.91
CA ALA A 33 4.52 14.85 -12.70
C ALA A 33 4.00 14.48 -11.29
N GLU A 34 4.85 13.86 -10.46
CA GLU A 34 4.47 13.34 -9.15
C GLU A 34 5.63 13.52 -8.17
N LYS A 35 5.34 13.94 -6.93
CA LYS A 35 6.33 13.97 -5.85
C LYS A 35 6.58 12.55 -5.35
N LYS A 36 7.39 11.79 -6.08
CA LYS A 36 7.69 10.39 -5.79
C LYS A 36 9.11 10.05 -6.23
N VAL A 37 9.81 9.33 -5.36
CA VAL A 37 11.06 8.64 -5.68
C VAL A 37 10.75 7.15 -5.78
N GLU A 38 11.14 6.53 -6.88
CA GLU A 38 11.10 5.07 -7.02
C GLU A 38 12.53 4.52 -6.93
N PHE A 39 12.71 3.48 -6.12
CA PHE A 39 13.96 2.71 -6.02
C PHE A 39 13.71 1.32 -6.59
N GLN A 40 14.26 1.03 -7.77
CA GLN A 40 14.19 -0.30 -8.37
C GLN A 40 15.47 -1.06 -8.06
N TYR A 41 15.35 -2.13 -7.28
CA TYR A 41 16.48 -2.97 -6.91
C TYR A 41 16.52 -4.23 -7.77
N ARG A 42 17.73 -4.66 -8.11
CA ARG A 42 18.00 -5.96 -8.70
C ARG A 42 19.21 -6.61 -8.06
N ILE A 43 19.07 -7.88 -7.72
CA ILE A 43 20.19 -8.76 -7.35
C ILE A 43 20.00 -10.13 -7.99
N ARG A 44 21.10 -10.82 -8.27
CA ARG A 44 21.13 -12.26 -8.45
C ARG A 44 21.79 -12.89 -7.23
N LYS A 45 21.05 -13.74 -6.53
CA LYS A 45 21.51 -14.36 -5.29
C LYS A 45 22.35 -15.61 -5.59
N LYS A 46 23.53 -15.71 -4.97
CA LYS A 46 24.36 -16.92 -5.01
C LYS A 46 23.74 -18.03 -4.15
N TYR A 47 24.01 -19.28 -4.52
CA TYR A 47 23.76 -20.43 -3.66
C TYR A 47 24.60 -20.32 -2.38
N ILE A 48 23.94 -20.05 -1.24
CA ILE A 48 24.56 -19.97 0.09
C ILE A 48 23.69 -20.73 1.07
N SER A 49 24.30 -21.66 1.81
CA SER A 49 23.63 -22.51 2.81
C SER A 49 23.71 -21.96 4.22
N GLU A 50 24.64 -21.04 4.44
CA GLU A 50 24.93 -20.36 5.70
C GLU A 50 23.90 -19.26 5.96
N PRO A 51 23.60 -18.94 7.22
CA PRO A 51 22.66 -17.87 7.58
C PRO A 51 22.98 -16.52 6.91
N GLU A 52 22.00 -15.99 6.20
CA GLU A 52 22.08 -14.73 5.47
C GLU A 52 20.72 -14.06 5.32
N SER A 53 20.76 -12.76 5.03
CA SER A 53 19.58 -11.95 4.71
C SER A 53 19.97 -10.73 3.89
N VAL A 54 19.01 -10.24 3.11
CA VAL A 54 19.09 -8.95 2.44
C VAL A 54 18.11 -8.00 3.13
N TYR A 55 18.64 -6.87 3.58
CA TYR A 55 17.89 -5.76 4.14
C TYR A 55 18.12 -4.50 3.32
N ILE A 56 17.06 -3.72 3.15
CA ILE A 56 17.18 -2.34 2.66
C ILE A 56 16.81 -1.41 3.81
N ALA A 57 17.76 -0.56 4.20
CA ALA A 57 17.60 0.37 5.30
C ALA A 57 17.07 1.72 4.81
N PHE A 58 16.06 2.24 5.51
CA PHE A 58 15.51 3.58 5.35
C PHE A 58 15.66 4.33 6.68
N PRO A 59 16.80 5.01 6.89
CA PRO A 59 17.06 5.76 8.12
C PRO A 59 16.39 7.13 8.04
N PHE A 60 15.11 7.20 8.39
CA PHE A 60 14.35 8.44 8.25
C PHE A 60 14.82 9.51 9.24
N ALA A 61 14.95 10.75 8.77
CA ALA A 61 15.35 11.89 9.60
C ALA A 61 14.14 12.49 10.35
N PHE A 62 13.48 11.67 11.16
CA PHE A 62 12.33 12.06 12.00
C PHE A 62 12.63 11.71 13.48
N PRO A 63 13.38 12.54 14.22
CA PRO A 63 13.83 12.21 15.58
C PRO A 63 12.70 11.80 16.54
N ASP A 64 11.55 12.46 16.44
CA ASP A 64 10.35 12.15 17.25
C ASP A 64 9.26 11.43 16.42
N GLY A 65 9.63 10.92 15.25
CA GLY A 65 8.74 10.29 14.30
C GLY A 65 8.19 8.97 14.83
N LYS A 66 6.89 8.76 14.62
CA LYS A 66 6.20 7.50 14.92
C LYS A 66 5.91 6.75 13.63
N PHE A 67 6.16 5.45 13.64
CA PHE A 67 5.75 4.58 12.54
C PHE A 67 4.27 4.24 12.64
N PHE A 68 3.62 4.22 11.49
CA PHE A 68 2.30 3.64 11.30
C PHE A 68 2.34 2.83 10.01
N TYR A 69 1.82 1.61 10.04
CA TYR A 69 1.74 0.79 8.83
C TYR A 69 0.30 0.31 8.63
N GLU A 70 -0.06 0.11 7.38
CA GLU A 70 -1.35 -0.48 7.07
C GLU A 70 -1.28 -2.00 7.22
N ALA A 71 -2.12 -2.52 8.11
CA ALA A 71 -2.42 -3.93 8.24
C ALA A 71 -3.78 -4.25 7.60
N GLN A 72 -4.12 -5.53 7.54
CA GLN A 72 -5.44 -5.96 7.10
C GLN A 72 -6.51 -5.39 8.02
N GLY A 73 -7.16 -4.33 7.60
CA GLY A 73 -8.23 -3.74 8.41
C GLY A 73 -7.99 -2.32 8.91
N GLY A 74 -6.82 -1.73 8.66
CA GLY A 74 -6.56 -0.37 9.13
C GLY A 74 -5.10 -0.13 9.45
N ILE A 75 -4.87 0.94 10.18
CA ILE A 75 -3.54 1.46 10.43
C ILE A 75 -3.13 1.10 11.85
N VAL A 76 -1.89 0.63 11.99
CA VAL A 76 -1.34 0.13 13.25
C VAL A 76 -0.08 0.91 13.57
N GLN A 77 -0.02 1.48 14.78
CA GLN A 77 1.23 1.92 15.37
C GLN A 77 1.91 0.74 16.09
N PRO A 78 3.13 0.32 15.69
CA PRO A 78 3.86 -0.75 16.36
C PRO A 78 4.01 -0.46 17.86
N GLY A 79 3.71 -1.46 18.69
CA GLY A 79 3.82 -1.37 20.14
C GLY A 79 2.69 -0.60 20.86
N ILE A 80 1.77 0.04 20.13
CA ILE A 80 0.60 0.74 20.69
C ILE A 80 -0.69 0.02 20.31
N ASP A 81 -0.95 -0.12 19.01
CA ASP A 81 -2.18 -0.75 18.48
C ASP A 81 -2.02 -2.26 18.28
N GLN A 82 -0.88 -2.80 18.69
CA GLN A 82 -0.53 -4.21 18.54
C GLN A 82 -1.02 -5.03 19.74
N LEU A 83 -1.57 -6.21 19.47
CA LEU A 83 -1.93 -7.17 20.52
C LEU A 83 -0.67 -7.63 21.27
N PRO A 84 -0.62 -7.50 22.62
CA PRO A 84 0.52 -7.95 23.40
C PRO A 84 0.75 -9.46 23.25
N GLY A 85 2.01 -9.86 23.10
CA GLY A 85 2.43 -11.24 22.85
C GLY A 85 2.31 -11.70 21.39
N SER A 86 1.85 -10.84 20.47
CA SER A 86 1.98 -11.10 19.03
C SER A 86 3.43 -10.86 18.54
N SER A 87 3.68 -11.08 17.25
CA SER A 87 5.02 -10.87 16.64
C SER A 87 5.45 -9.41 16.72
N ALA A 88 6.25 -9.05 17.73
CA ALA A 88 6.75 -7.70 17.97
C ALA A 88 8.02 -7.35 17.16
N ASP A 89 8.76 -8.36 16.71
CA ASP A 89 10.06 -8.17 16.07
C ASP A 89 9.95 -7.93 14.56
N TRP A 90 8.88 -8.46 13.95
CA TRP A 90 8.68 -8.50 12.50
C TRP A 90 7.22 -8.19 12.15
N HIS A 91 7.04 -7.33 11.16
CA HIS A 91 5.72 -6.85 10.76
C HIS A 91 5.48 -7.12 9.27
N THR A 92 4.24 -7.46 8.94
CA THR A 92 3.76 -7.58 7.56
C THR A 92 2.93 -6.35 7.23
N VAL A 93 3.37 -5.62 6.21
CA VAL A 93 2.74 -4.42 5.69
C VAL A 93 1.83 -4.79 4.53
N GLN A 94 0.63 -4.21 4.49
CA GLN A 94 -0.29 -4.39 3.39
C GLN A 94 0.03 -3.44 2.24
N ASN A 95 -0.25 -2.14 2.36
CA ASN A 95 -0.01 -1.19 1.26
C ASN A 95 1.03 -0.11 1.56
N PHE A 96 1.22 0.32 2.81
CA PHE A 96 2.20 1.37 3.11
C PHE A 96 2.73 1.30 4.53
N VAL A 97 3.92 1.88 4.71
CA VAL A 97 4.43 2.38 5.98
C VAL A 97 4.52 3.90 5.90
N SER A 98 4.16 4.57 6.98
CA SER A 98 4.43 5.98 7.19
C SER A 98 5.28 6.17 8.43
N VAL A 99 6.23 7.09 8.37
CA VAL A 99 6.85 7.70 9.55
C VAL A 99 6.41 9.16 9.56
N ARG A 100 5.91 9.63 10.70
CA ARG A 100 5.38 11.00 10.80
C ARG A 100 5.48 11.54 12.21
N ASP A 101 5.59 12.85 12.29
CA ASP A 101 5.43 13.66 13.50
C ASP A 101 4.23 14.60 13.33
N GLU A 102 4.20 15.73 14.04
CA GLU A 102 3.12 16.72 13.94
C GLU A 102 3.21 17.59 12.68
N GLU A 103 4.38 17.70 12.05
CA GLU A 103 4.67 18.63 10.96
C GLU A 103 4.73 17.94 9.59
N ALA A 104 5.26 16.72 9.53
CA ALA A 104 5.51 16.04 8.27
C ALA A 104 5.33 14.53 8.35
N GLN A 105 5.21 13.93 7.17
CA GLN A 105 5.07 12.49 6.97
C GLN A 105 5.89 12.05 5.76
N ALA A 106 6.63 10.96 5.89
CA ALA A 106 7.17 10.20 4.78
C ALA A 106 6.39 8.89 4.64
N VAL A 107 6.03 8.52 3.40
CA VAL A 107 5.27 7.29 3.11
C VAL A 107 6.08 6.41 2.17
N LEU A 108 6.33 5.18 2.60
CA LEU A 108 7.08 4.15 1.90
C LEU A 108 6.16 2.99 1.54
N ILE A 109 6.32 2.48 0.32
CA ILE A 109 5.53 1.38 -0.23
C ILE A 109 6.50 0.42 -0.91
N SER A 110 6.20 -0.88 -0.85
CA SER A 110 6.77 -1.90 -1.76
C SER A 110 5.63 -2.79 -2.23
N ASP A 111 5.59 -3.08 -3.52
CA ASP A 111 4.58 -4.01 -4.06
C ASP A 111 4.92 -5.46 -3.74
N GLU A 112 6.22 -5.76 -3.67
CA GLU A 112 6.74 -7.11 -3.61
C GLU A 112 7.21 -7.50 -2.20
N ILE A 113 7.69 -6.55 -1.40
CA ILE A 113 8.32 -6.83 -0.10
C ILE A 113 7.43 -6.36 1.06
N PRO A 114 6.62 -7.26 1.66
CA PRO A 114 5.69 -6.88 2.72
C PRO A 114 6.35 -6.88 4.10
N MET A 115 7.53 -7.47 4.26
CA MET A 115 8.15 -7.67 5.58
C MET A 115 9.05 -6.51 5.96
N VAL A 116 8.83 -5.96 7.15
CA VAL A 116 9.65 -4.86 7.71
C VAL A 116 9.99 -5.10 9.17
N GLN A 117 11.06 -4.44 9.61
CA GLN A 117 11.48 -4.32 11.00
C GLN A 117 11.63 -2.83 11.33
N PHE A 118 11.12 -2.43 12.50
CA PHE A 118 11.13 -1.04 12.97
C PHE A 118 12.18 -0.85 14.06
N GLY A 119 12.86 0.30 14.02
CA GLY A 119 13.90 0.69 14.97
C GLY A 119 15.26 0.07 14.68
N ASP A 120 15.31 -1.25 14.52
CA ASP A 120 16.57 -1.99 14.44
C ASP A 120 16.38 -3.32 13.68
N ILE A 121 17.48 -3.95 13.30
CA ILE A 121 17.45 -5.33 12.82
C ILE A 121 17.20 -6.27 14.00
N ASN A 122 16.04 -6.93 13.98
CA ASN A 122 15.59 -7.82 15.04
C ASN A 122 15.75 -9.28 14.60
N LEU A 123 16.67 -10.00 15.24
CA LEU A 123 16.92 -11.43 15.00
C LEU A 123 16.20 -12.35 16.01
N GLY A 124 15.12 -11.85 16.64
CA GLY A 124 14.37 -12.54 17.69
C GLY A 124 14.66 -11.98 19.08
N LYS A 125 14.25 -10.73 19.34
CA LYS A 125 14.29 -10.11 20.68
C LYS A 125 13.18 -10.66 21.58
N TRP A 126 12.14 -11.29 21.01
CA TRP A 126 11.01 -11.88 21.73
C TRP A 126 10.30 -10.89 22.66
N GLN A 127 10.16 -9.65 22.19
CA GLN A 127 9.50 -8.61 22.96
C GLN A 127 8.02 -8.93 23.11
N TYR A 128 7.46 -8.70 24.30
CA TYR A 128 6.02 -8.85 24.52
C TYR A 128 5.22 -7.76 23.80
N ILE A 129 5.83 -6.59 23.60
CA ILE A 129 5.29 -5.44 22.88
C ILE A 129 6.47 -4.81 22.13
N ALA A 130 6.28 -4.44 20.86
CA ALA A 130 7.32 -3.82 20.05
C ALA A 130 7.81 -2.50 20.68
N LYS A 131 9.13 -2.30 20.70
CA LYS A 131 9.76 -1.04 21.09
C LYS A 131 10.54 -0.49 19.92
N VAL A 132 10.09 0.65 19.40
CA VAL A 132 10.74 1.39 18.32
C VAL A 132 11.50 2.54 18.96
N GLU A 133 12.83 2.46 18.98
CA GLU A 133 13.70 3.49 19.57
C GLU A 133 14.07 4.57 18.54
N ASP A 134 14.37 4.14 17.32
CA ASP A 134 14.80 5.03 16.24
C ASP A 134 13.81 4.99 15.05
N PRO A 135 13.71 6.08 14.26
CA PRO A 135 12.90 6.16 13.03
C PRO A 135 13.54 5.40 11.86
N PHE A 136 14.17 4.26 12.13
CA PHE A 136 14.81 3.42 11.13
C PHE A 136 13.88 2.29 10.73
N LEU A 137 13.72 2.12 9.43
CA LEU A 137 12.98 1.00 8.86
C LEU A 137 13.94 0.10 8.10
N PHE A 138 13.84 -1.19 8.34
CA PHE A 138 14.57 -2.22 7.62
C PHE A 138 13.57 -3.07 6.85
N SER A 139 13.51 -2.88 5.54
CA SER A 139 12.75 -3.78 4.67
C SER A 139 13.49 -5.10 4.57
N TRP A 140 12.78 -6.20 4.81
CA TRP A 140 13.35 -7.52 4.96
C TRP A 140 13.09 -8.36 3.71
N VAL A 141 13.90 -8.12 2.67
CA VAL A 141 13.72 -8.65 1.31
C VAL A 141 13.80 -10.17 1.27
N MET A 142 14.80 -10.74 1.93
CA MET A 142 14.94 -12.18 2.05
C MET A 142 15.76 -12.56 3.27
N ASN A 143 15.58 -13.79 3.75
CA ASN A 143 16.45 -14.46 4.70
C ASN A 143 16.36 -15.98 4.50
N ASN A 144 17.37 -16.70 4.99
CA ASN A 144 17.35 -18.16 5.12
C ASN A 144 17.54 -18.66 6.56
N TYR A 145 17.61 -17.77 7.55
CA TYR A 145 17.77 -18.14 8.96
C TYR A 145 16.44 -18.23 9.73
N TRP A 146 15.29 -18.01 9.07
CA TRP A 146 14.00 -18.31 9.67
C TRP A 146 13.83 -19.83 9.82
N THR A 147 13.64 -20.27 11.06
CA THR A 147 13.76 -21.68 11.46
C THR A 147 12.57 -22.58 11.09
N SER A 148 11.60 -22.10 10.31
CA SER A 148 10.34 -22.81 10.04
C SER A 148 10.20 -23.17 8.56
N GLY A 149 10.42 -24.42 8.18
CA GLY A 149 9.88 -25.05 6.96
C GLY A 149 10.24 -24.47 5.58
N PHE A 150 11.01 -23.38 5.50
CA PHE A 150 11.40 -22.75 4.24
C PHE A 150 12.71 -23.32 3.70
N PRO A 151 12.94 -23.28 2.37
CA PRO A 151 14.23 -23.65 1.80
C PRO A 151 15.37 -22.86 2.45
N GLY A 152 16.37 -23.57 2.96
CA GLY A 152 17.57 -22.98 3.57
C GLY A 152 18.50 -22.29 2.56
N VAL A 153 18.15 -22.33 1.27
CA VAL A 153 18.87 -21.65 0.19
C VAL A 153 17.85 -20.99 -0.73
N LYS A 154 18.12 -19.73 -1.12
CA LYS A 154 17.29 -18.95 -2.03
C LYS A 154 18.11 -18.41 -3.20
N GLU A 155 18.54 -19.31 -4.08
CA GLU A 155 19.19 -18.93 -5.35
C GLU A 155 18.14 -18.48 -6.36
N SER A 156 18.13 -17.19 -6.70
CA SER A 156 17.26 -16.63 -7.73
C SER A 156 17.74 -15.25 -8.13
N GLU A 157 17.23 -14.76 -9.26
CA GLU A 157 17.13 -13.33 -9.49
C GLU A 157 15.98 -12.74 -8.66
N PHE A 158 16.22 -11.59 -8.05
CA PHE A 158 15.23 -10.81 -7.32
C PHE A 158 15.21 -9.41 -7.90
N THR A 159 14.01 -8.95 -8.23
CA THR A 159 13.72 -7.57 -8.60
C THR A 159 12.56 -7.11 -7.75
N TRP A 160 12.70 -5.95 -7.13
CA TRP A 160 11.64 -5.35 -6.31
C TRP A 160 11.78 -3.84 -6.33
N SER A 161 10.72 -3.16 -5.89
CA SER A 161 10.66 -1.72 -5.93
C SER A 161 10.22 -1.13 -4.59
N TYR A 162 10.61 0.13 -4.37
CA TYR A 162 10.01 0.97 -3.34
C TYR A 162 9.58 2.30 -3.92
N HIS A 163 8.40 2.77 -3.51
CA HIS A 163 7.97 4.14 -3.75
C HIS A 163 8.03 4.93 -2.45
N LEU A 164 8.65 6.11 -2.50
CA LEU A 164 8.80 7.01 -1.36
C LEU A 164 8.29 8.40 -1.73
N THR A 165 7.48 8.97 -0.84
CA THR A 165 7.10 10.39 -0.88
C THR A 165 7.23 11.04 0.49
N SER A 166 7.19 12.37 0.51
CA SER A 166 7.11 13.17 1.74
C SER A 166 6.06 14.27 1.59
N THR A 167 5.45 14.68 2.70
CA THR A 167 4.38 15.69 2.72
C THR A 167 4.27 16.34 4.09
N GLU A 168 3.69 17.54 4.16
CA GLU A 168 3.24 18.17 5.42
C GLU A 168 1.88 17.62 5.88
N ASN A 169 1.18 16.87 5.00
CA ASN A 169 -0.08 16.25 5.35
C ASN A 169 0.17 14.95 6.14
N THR A 170 0.02 15.02 7.46
CA THR A 170 0.23 13.90 8.39
C THR A 170 -0.96 12.95 8.51
N SER A 171 -2.03 13.14 7.72
CA SER A 171 -3.25 12.31 7.79
C SER A 171 -3.04 10.86 7.35
N ASN A 172 -3.87 9.97 7.90
CA ASN A 172 -3.98 8.58 7.43
C ASN A 172 -4.47 8.52 5.99
N SER A 173 -5.44 9.38 5.65
CA SER A 173 -6.05 9.48 4.33
C SER A 173 -5.04 9.72 3.22
N PHE A 174 -4.05 10.59 3.46
CA PHE A 174 -2.97 10.82 2.52
C PHE A 174 -2.13 9.56 2.29
N ALA A 175 -1.68 8.92 3.39
CA ALA A 175 -0.85 7.73 3.32
C ALA A 175 -1.58 6.55 2.66
N SER A 176 -2.86 6.32 2.99
CA SER A 176 -3.71 5.33 2.34
C SER A 176 -3.88 5.61 0.85
N ARG A 177 -4.17 6.85 0.45
CA ARG A 177 -4.33 7.19 -0.98
C ARG A 177 -3.04 7.01 -1.76
N PHE A 178 -1.90 7.45 -1.23
CA PHE A 178 -0.60 7.23 -1.86
C PHE A 178 -0.25 5.74 -1.95
N GLY A 179 -0.48 5.01 -0.85
CA GLY A 179 -0.40 3.55 -0.73
C GLY A 179 -1.12 2.85 -1.87
N TRP A 180 -2.44 3.00 -1.91
CA TRP A 180 -3.31 2.32 -2.87
C TRP A 180 -3.10 2.76 -4.32
N ALA A 181 -2.87 4.05 -4.57
CA ALA A 181 -2.63 4.57 -5.92
C ALA A 181 -1.33 4.04 -6.52
N SER A 182 -0.30 3.82 -5.68
CA SER A 182 0.98 3.25 -6.15
C SER A 182 0.85 1.78 -6.59
N ARG A 183 -0.05 1.03 -5.96
CA ARG A 183 -0.26 -0.41 -6.23
C ARG A 183 -1.31 -0.71 -7.28
N THR A 184 -2.05 0.32 -7.72
CA THR A 184 -3.13 0.19 -8.70
C THR A 184 -2.67 0.80 -10.02
N PRO A 185 -2.12 0.01 -10.95
CA PRO A 185 -1.63 0.54 -12.21
C PRO A 185 -2.77 1.06 -13.09
N LEU A 186 -2.47 2.05 -13.94
CA LEU A 186 -3.39 2.47 -14.98
C LEU A 186 -3.46 1.39 -16.08
N THR A 187 -4.67 0.92 -16.35
CA THR A 187 -4.92 -0.03 -17.45
C THR A 187 -5.06 0.73 -18.76
N ALA A 188 -4.17 0.44 -19.72
CA ALA A 188 -4.28 0.95 -21.08
C ALA A 188 -4.88 -0.13 -22.00
N LEU A 189 -5.89 0.23 -22.79
CA LEU A 189 -6.47 -0.62 -23.83
C LEU A 189 -6.32 0.04 -25.19
N VAL A 190 -5.86 -0.71 -26.19
CA VAL A 190 -5.85 -0.27 -27.59
C VAL A 190 -7.16 -0.69 -28.24
N SER A 191 -8.01 0.28 -28.56
CA SER A 191 -9.25 0.03 -29.30
C SER A 191 -9.04 0.16 -30.82
N PRO A 192 -9.71 -0.66 -31.65
CA PRO A 192 -9.69 -0.49 -33.10
C PRO A 192 -10.33 0.84 -33.51
N ALA A 193 -10.03 1.30 -34.73
CA ALA A 193 -10.61 2.53 -35.27
C ALA A 193 -12.14 2.41 -35.33
N GLY A 194 -12.84 3.27 -34.58
CA GLY A 194 -14.29 3.35 -34.63
C GLY A 194 -14.78 3.91 -35.98
N THR A 195 -15.89 3.39 -36.48
CA THR A 195 -16.57 3.94 -37.68
C THR A 195 -17.45 5.15 -37.34
N GLN A 196 -17.67 5.42 -36.04
CA GLN A 196 -18.41 6.56 -35.50
C GLN A 196 -17.70 7.07 -34.25
N THR A 197 -17.68 8.39 -34.06
CA THR A 197 -17.30 9.00 -32.78
C THR A 197 -18.48 8.91 -31.81
N ASN A 198 -18.49 7.89 -30.97
CA ASN A 198 -19.50 7.75 -29.92
C ASN A 198 -18.95 8.24 -28.58
N GLY A 199 -19.59 9.27 -28.02
CA GLY A 199 -19.50 9.64 -26.61
C GLY A 199 -18.31 10.53 -26.21
N ASP A 200 -18.39 10.99 -24.97
CA ASP A 200 -17.32 11.74 -24.32
C ASP A 200 -16.06 10.88 -24.19
N ARG A 201 -14.90 11.51 -24.42
CA ARG A 201 -13.58 10.86 -24.27
C ARG A 201 -13.24 10.53 -22.80
N LEU A 202 -14.05 11.02 -21.87
CA LEU A 202 -13.93 10.82 -20.45
C LEU A 202 -15.31 10.46 -19.91
N ALA A 203 -15.44 9.29 -19.28
CA ALA A 203 -16.65 8.86 -18.61
C ALA A 203 -16.32 8.49 -17.16
N SER A 204 -17.23 8.81 -16.25
CA SER A 204 -17.14 8.45 -14.84
C SER A 204 -18.56 8.16 -14.35
N THR A 205 -18.74 7.03 -13.66
CA THR A 205 -20.04 6.63 -13.11
C THR A 205 -20.38 7.50 -11.90
N PHE A 206 -19.48 7.52 -10.92
CA PHE A 206 -19.60 8.33 -9.72
C PHE A 206 -18.22 8.72 -9.18
N GLU A 207 -18.20 9.71 -8.30
CA GLU A 207 -17.05 10.14 -7.53
C GLU A 207 -17.39 10.17 -6.04
N ILE A 208 -16.41 9.79 -5.21
CA ILE A 208 -16.46 9.94 -3.74
C ILE A 208 -15.34 10.92 -3.37
N GLU A 209 -15.72 12.15 -3.01
CA GLU A 209 -14.75 13.23 -2.74
C GLU A 209 -14.17 13.18 -1.32
N ASN A 210 -14.78 12.43 -0.40
CA ASN A 210 -14.32 12.34 0.97
C ASN A 210 -12.89 11.77 1.02
N PRO A 211 -11.88 12.53 1.49
CA PRO A 211 -10.49 12.09 1.45
C PRO A 211 -10.24 10.85 2.30
N ASN A 212 -11.02 10.67 3.37
CA ASN A 212 -10.94 9.58 4.33
C ASN A 212 -11.89 8.40 4.06
N VAL A 213 -12.56 8.39 2.92
CA VAL A 213 -13.35 7.23 2.46
C VAL A 213 -12.61 6.55 1.32
N LEU A 214 -12.24 5.30 1.54
CA LEU A 214 -11.58 4.45 0.56
C LEU A 214 -12.61 3.50 -0.08
N LEU A 215 -12.71 3.55 -1.41
CA LEU A 215 -13.40 2.53 -2.19
C LEU A 215 -12.45 1.34 -2.36
N VAL A 216 -12.61 0.33 -1.51
CA VAL A 216 -11.74 -0.86 -1.47
C VAL A 216 -12.02 -1.78 -2.66
N ASN A 217 -13.29 -1.91 -3.04
CA ASN A 217 -13.71 -2.72 -4.18
C ASN A 217 -15.05 -2.21 -4.73
N ALA A 218 -15.27 -2.40 -6.03
CA ALA A 218 -16.55 -2.20 -6.70
C ALA A 218 -16.79 -3.40 -7.62
N THR A 219 -17.88 -4.14 -7.40
CA THR A 219 -18.18 -5.36 -8.16
C THR A 219 -19.63 -5.30 -8.66
N PRO A 220 -19.90 -5.65 -9.93
CA PRO A 220 -21.28 -5.75 -10.43
C PRO A 220 -22.06 -6.80 -9.65
N THR A 221 -23.36 -6.60 -9.47
CA THR A 221 -24.25 -7.66 -8.99
C THR A 221 -24.37 -8.77 -10.04
N GLU A 222 -24.68 -10.00 -9.61
CA GLU A 222 -24.79 -11.16 -10.52
C GLU A 222 -25.88 -10.98 -11.59
N ASP A 223 -26.95 -10.28 -11.26
CA ASP A 223 -28.05 -9.94 -12.15
C ASP A 223 -27.79 -8.68 -13.02
N GLY A 224 -26.66 -7.99 -12.80
CA GLY A 224 -26.28 -6.78 -13.51
C GLY A 224 -27.11 -5.54 -13.16
N SER A 225 -27.95 -5.59 -12.12
CA SER A 225 -28.83 -4.49 -11.71
C SER A 225 -28.12 -3.34 -10.98
N GLY A 226 -26.88 -3.56 -10.52
CA GLY A 226 -26.11 -2.50 -9.88
C GLY A 226 -24.66 -2.88 -9.59
N ILE A 227 -24.02 -2.06 -8.76
CA ILE A 227 -22.63 -2.24 -8.32
C ILE A 227 -22.63 -2.26 -6.80
N VAL A 228 -22.02 -3.29 -6.21
CA VAL A 228 -21.73 -3.33 -4.77
C VAL A 228 -20.37 -2.69 -4.53
N CYS A 229 -20.37 -1.59 -3.80
CA CYS A 229 -19.20 -0.86 -3.35
C CYS A 229 -18.83 -1.25 -1.91
N HIS A 230 -17.58 -1.64 -1.70
CA HIS A 230 -17.00 -1.83 -0.38
C HIS A 230 -16.26 -0.55 0.02
N LEU A 231 -16.81 0.15 1.02
CA LEU A 231 -16.30 1.41 1.52
C LEU A 231 -15.67 1.25 2.89
N ARG A 232 -14.61 2.01 3.14
CA ARG A 232 -13.90 2.03 4.42
C ARG A 232 -13.54 3.45 4.83
N GLU A 233 -13.78 3.79 6.10
CA GLU A 233 -13.25 5.00 6.73
C GLU A 233 -11.82 4.78 7.25
N VAL A 234 -10.88 5.69 6.98
CA VAL A 234 -9.45 5.47 7.27
C VAL A 234 -8.83 6.48 8.24
N GLU A 235 -9.53 7.55 8.61
CA GLU A 235 -9.01 8.63 9.47
C GLU A 235 -9.41 8.49 10.93
N GLY A 236 -10.30 7.56 11.26
CA GLY A 236 -10.87 7.44 12.61
C GLY A 236 -11.91 8.53 12.88
N LYS A 237 -12.58 9.04 11.84
CA LYS A 237 -13.55 10.13 11.94
C LYS A 237 -14.88 9.74 11.34
N ARG A 238 -15.98 10.04 12.05
CA ARG A 238 -17.31 9.88 11.48
C ARG A 238 -17.44 10.75 10.22
N THR A 239 -17.93 10.16 9.13
CA THR A 239 -17.94 10.77 7.80
C THR A 239 -19.24 10.50 7.09
N GLU A 240 -19.88 11.55 6.60
CA GLU A 240 -21.00 11.43 5.66
C GLU A 240 -20.41 11.30 4.24
N VAL A 241 -20.76 10.21 3.56
CA VAL A 241 -20.28 9.86 2.22
C VAL A 241 -21.14 10.53 1.17
N ASP A 242 -20.51 11.27 0.27
CA ASP A 242 -21.17 11.95 -0.84
C ASP A 242 -20.84 11.26 -2.17
N PHE A 243 -21.84 10.63 -2.79
CA PHE A 243 -21.72 10.07 -4.14
C PHE A 243 -22.13 11.12 -5.17
N LYS A 244 -21.18 11.57 -5.98
CA LYS A 244 -21.45 12.49 -7.10
C LYS A 244 -21.58 11.72 -8.39
N PHE A 245 -22.81 11.47 -8.81
CA PHE A 245 -23.13 10.82 -10.08
C PHE A 245 -23.02 11.80 -11.25
N ARG A 246 -22.40 11.38 -12.35
CA ARG A 246 -22.12 12.24 -13.51
C ARG A 246 -22.90 11.87 -14.78
N ASN A 247 -23.75 10.87 -14.70
CA ASN A 247 -24.51 10.34 -15.85
C ASN A 247 -25.94 10.92 -15.98
N GLY A 248 -26.38 11.78 -15.06
CA GLY A 248 -27.71 12.43 -15.10
C GLY A 248 -28.88 11.51 -14.75
N GLU A 249 -28.61 10.27 -14.35
CA GLU A 249 -29.62 9.29 -13.94
C GLU A 249 -29.93 9.42 -12.43
N THR A 250 -31.12 8.98 -12.03
CA THR A 250 -31.44 8.79 -10.62
C THR A 250 -30.79 7.50 -10.14
N HIS A 251 -30.10 7.58 -9.01
CA HIS A 251 -29.43 6.45 -8.39
C HIS A 251 -30.07 6.14 -7.05
N ARG A 252 -30.25 4.85 -6.80
CA ARG A 252 -30.66 4.30 -5.51
C ARG A 252 -29.45 3.71 -4.82
N ILE A 253 -29.34 3.97 -3.51
CA ILE A 253 -28.28 3.43 -2.65
C ILE A 253 -28.93 2.58 -1.56
N ASP A 254 -28.59 1.29 -1.51
CA ASP A 254 -28.99 0.36 -0.45
C ASP A 254 -27.78 -0.02 0.42
N GLU A 255 -27.96 -0.14 1.73
CA GLU A 255 -26.99 -0.82 2.60
C GLU A 255 -27.14 -2.33 2.39
N VAL A 256 -26.04 -3.02 2.10
CA VAL A 256 -26.03 -4.48 1.90
C VAL A 256 -25.00 -5.14 2.82
N SER A 257 -25.13 -6.45 3.04
CA SER A 257 -24.09 -7.24 3.70
C SER A 257 -22.93 -7.52 2.74
N VAL A 258 -21.84 -8.07 3.24
CA VAL A 258 -20.70 -8.54 2.42
C VAL A 258 -21.11 -9.56 1.34
N LEU A 259 -22.25 -10.24 1.52
CA LEU A 259 -22.81 -11.19 0.56
C LEU A 259 -23.81 -10.55 -0.43
N GLY A 260 -24.01 -9.23 -0.36
CA GLY A 260 -24.95 -8.51 -1.23
C GLY A 260 -26.41 -8.55 -0.78
N ASN A 261 -26.74 -9.22 0.33
CA ASN A 261 -28.10 -9.21 0.89
C ASN A 261 -28.45 -7.82 1.41
N THR A 262 -29.61 -7.28 1.01
CA THR A 262 -30.12 -5.98 1.47
C THR A 262 -30.32 -5.95 2.98
N LEU A 263 -29.77 -4.92 3.63
CA LEU A 263 -29.94 -4.61 5.04
C LEU A 263 -30.85 -3.40 5.25
N LYS A 264 -30.66 -2.36 4.42
CA LYS A 264 -31.51 -1.16 4.39
C LYS A 264 -31.67 -0.70 2.96
N GLU A 265 -32.89 -0.29 2.63
CA GLU A 265 -33.24 0.16 1.29
C GLU A 265 -33.31 1.68 1.20
N ASN A 266 -32.90 2.21 0.05
CA ASN A 266 -33.09 3.60 -0.35
C ASN A 266 -32.64 4.60 0.74
N LEU A 267 -31.34 4.59 1.03
CA LEU A 267 -30.73 5.45 2.03
C LEU A 267 -30.81 6.92 1.61
N ASP A 268 -31.42 7.75 2.46
CA ASP A 268 -31.39 9.21 2.32
C ASP A 268 -29.98 9.80 2.56
N SER A 269 -29.16 9.11 3.36
CA SER A 269 -27.78 9.48 3.67
C SER A 269 -26.94 8.25 4.02
N LEU A 270 -25.66 8.29 3.69
CA LEU A 270 -24.70 7.24 4.01
C LEU A 270 -23.61 7.80 4.93
N SER A 271 -23.57 7.31 6.17
CA SER A 271 -22.50 7.64 7.12
C SER A 271 -21.62 6.44 7.41
N LEU A 272 -20.34 6.71 7.67
CA LEU A 272 -19.38 5.78 8.23
C LEU A 272 -18.92 6.30 9.59
N ASN A 273 -18.93 5.45 10.61
CA ASN A 273 -18.28 5.69 11.90
C ASN A 273 -16.75 5.57 11.76
N PRO A 274 -15.98 6.05 12.76
CA PRO A 274 -14.52 5.85 12.79
C PRO A 274 -14.10 4.42 12.45
N PHE A 275 -13.27 4.26 11.43
CA PHE A 275 -12.77 2.98 10.92
C PHE A 275 -13.84 1.97 10.47
N GLU A 276 -15.08 2.42 10.25
CA GLU A 276 -16.17 1.55 9.82
C GLU A 276 -15.98 1.06 8.38
N VAL A 277 -16.44 -0.17 8.14
CA VAL A 277 -16.56 -0.77 6.82
C VAL A 277 -18.03 -0.96 6.51
N LYS A 278 -18.47 -0.51 5.33
CA LYS A 278 -19.82 -0.77 4.82
C LYS A 278 -19.78 -1.28 3.39
N PHE A 279 -20.80 -2.07 3.05
CA PHE A 279 -21.10 -2.45 1.69
C PHE A 279 -22.38 -1.73 1.27
N VAL A 280 -22.34 -1.05 0.14
CA VAL A 280 -23.50 -0.36 -0.42
C VAL A 280 -23.72 -0.79 -1.85
N ARG A 281 -24.97 -1.08 -2.21
CA ARG A 281 -25.35 -1.33 -3.60
C ARG A 281 -25.84 -0.02 -4.21
N VAL A 282 -25.22 0.37 -5.31
CA VAL A 282 -25.60 1.51 -6.14
C VAL A 282 -26.25 0.96 -7.41
N SER A 283 -27.50 1.35 -7.67
CA SER A 283 -28.27 0.94 -8.85
C SER A 283 -28.96 2.15 -9.48
N THR A 284 -29.17 2.10 -10.78
CA THR A 284 -30.02 3.07 -11.50
C THR A 284 -31.48 2.66 -11.34
N ASP A 285 -32.37 3.63 -11.09
CA ASP A 285 -33.82 3.38 -11.06
C ASP A 285 -34.40 3.02 -12.43
#